data_AF-V4PEA6-F1
#
_entry.id   AF-V4PEA6-F1
#
_cell.length_a   1.000
_cell.length_b   1.000
_cell.length_c   1.000
_cell.angle_alpha   90.00
_cell.angle_beta   90.00
_cell.angle_gamma   90.00
#
_symmetry.space_group_name_H-M   'P 1'
#
loop_
_entity.id
_entity.type
_entity.pdbx_description
1 polymer ?
#
loop_
_entity_poly.entity_id
_entity_poly.type
_entity_poly.pdbx_seq_one_letter_code
_entity_poly.pdbx_strand_id
1 'polypeptide(L)'
;MRLDACQHVTACILNAAIWTDGEIDDVATAAARAPASLWTKFALADDGIKAQISRELRGLNGVIQVYGLGQAPRYPLIDGPIDATGSSQFNATVADAVLLAEASEDDPAIGLDQSLELAIALLDVNDRDDAVRFEPLDKTYNAAAFARARTTDWKRYRYTAIIVTGIGPESLAVPLSARGKTNVRMAASRFADGEAPFVILSGASVHPKGSGFVEAIEMRKALIKRFGVPADRIIIDPYARHTTTNLRNVTRRLIAIGAPLDHDTLIITNAEQSKYIESPEFKVRNQTELGYDPGTVGARLSSFELRFRPSSTSLRVDPADPLDP
;
A
#
# COMPACT_ATOMS: atom_id res chain seq x y z
N MET A 1 5.03 -30.72 -10.07
CA MET A 1 5.45 -29.33 -9.85
C MET A 1 6.71 -29.32 -9.00
N ARG A 2 7.49 -28.22 -8.96
CA ARG A 2 8.80 -28.16 -8.25
C ARG A 2 8.71 -28.50 -6.75
N LEU A 3 7.56 -28.23 -6.14
CA LEU A 3 7.25 -28.42 -4.72
C LEU A 3 6.88 -29.88 -4.38
N ASP A 4 6.20 -30.61 -5.28
CA ASP A 4 5.82 -32.03 -5.07
C ASP A 4 7.02 -32.94 -4.78
N ALA A 5 8.20 -32.58 -5.30
CA ALA A 5 9.44 -33.32 -5.09
C ALA A 5 9.94 -33.25 -3.63
N CYS A 6 9.42 -32.32 -2.83
CA CYS A 6 9.87 -32.08 -1.46
C CYS A 6 9.24 -33.01 -0.41
N GLN A 7 8.26 -33.85 -0.76
CA GLN A 7 7.64 -34.83 0.16
C GLN A 7 7.25 -34.24 1.53
N HIS A 8 6.63 -33.05 1.54
CA HIS A 8 6.20 -32.34 2.76
C HIS A 8 7.33 -31.85 3.68
N VAL A 9 8.60 -31.91 3.25
CA VAL A 9 9.72 -31.37 4.02
C VAL A 9 9.71 -29.83 3.94
N THR A 10 9.31 -29.16 5.02
CA THR A 10 9.15 -27.70 5.13
C THR A 10 10.32 -26.91 4.53
N ALA A 11 11.56 -27.23 4.91
CA ALA A 11 12.73 -26.53 4.40
C ALA A 11 12.92 -26.70 2.88
N CYS A 12 12.60 -27.87 2.34
CA CYS A 12 12.64 -28.08 0.88
C CYS A 12 11.55 -27.27 0.19
N ILE A 13 10.33 -27.29 0.71
CA ILE A 13 9.18 -26.56 0.17
C ILE A 13 9.47 -25.07 0.07
N LEU A 14 9.95 -24.44 1.15
CA LEU A 14 10.27 -23.01 1.16
C LEU A 14 11.33 -22.65 0.11
N ASN A 15 12.38 -23.45 -0.02
CA ASN A 15 13.44 -23.19 -1.01
C ASN A 15 12.96 -23.44 -2.44
N ALA A 16 12.13 -24.47 -2.67
CA ALA A 16 11.55 -24.77 -3.97
C ALA A 16 10.48 -23.74 -4.40
N ALA A 17 9.84 -23.06 -3.46
CA ALA A 17 8.87 -22.00 -3.74
C ALA A 17 9.50 -20.70 -4.25
N ILE A 18 10.81 -20.49 -4.00
CA ILE A 18 11.52 -19.30 -4.48
C ILE A 18 11.70 -19.39 -6.00
N TRP A 19 11.19 -18.39 -6.70
CA TRP A 19 11.41 -18.20 -8.12
C TRP A 19 12.82 -17.71 -8.41
N THR A 20 13.55 -18.40 -9.27
CA THR A 20 14.86 -17.98 -9.76
C THR A 20 14.73 -16.82 -10.76
N ASP A 21 15.79 -16.03 -10.95
CA ASP A 21 15.77 -14.94 -11.94
C ASP A 21 15.46 -15.44 -13.37
N GLY A 22 15.87 -16.67 -13.71
CA GLY A 22 15.55 -17.30 -14.99
C GLY A 22 14.06 -17.60 -15.14
N GLU A 23 13.45 -18.24 -14.14
CA GLU A 23 12.00 -18.54 -14.16
C GLU A 23 11.16 -17.26 -14.18
N ILE A 24 11.58 -16.23 -13.43
CA ILE A 24 10.92 -14.90 -13.43
C ILE A 24 11.00 -14.28 -14.83
N ASP A 25 12.16 -14.32 -15.50
CA ASP A 25 12.30 -13.75 -16.84
C ASP A 25 11.44 -14.49 -17.88
N ASP A 26 11.38 -15.81 -17.78
CA ASP A 26 10.59 -16.67 -18.67
C ASP A 26 9.09 -16.37 -18.53
N VAL A 27 8.56 -16.35 -17.29
CA VAL A 27 7.14 -16.04 -17.02
C VAL A 27 6.82 -14.61 -17.42
N ALA A 28 7.67 -13.64 -17.07
CA ALA A 28 7.43 -12.24 -17.40
C ALA A 28 7.49 -11.99 -18.93
N THR A 29 8.37 -12.69 -19.65
CA THR A 29 8.45 -12.63 -21.11
C THR A 29 7.22 -13.26 -21.76
N ALA A 30 6.74 -14.39 -21.25
CA ALA A 30 5.51 -15.02 -21.72
C ALA A 30 4.29 -14.11 -21.48
N ALA A 31 4.17 -13.53 -20.28
CA ALA A 31 3.11 -12.59 -19.93
C ALA A 31 3.11 -11.35 -20.83
N ALA A 32 4.28 -10.78 -21.14
CA ALA A 32 4.39 -9.63 -22.02
C ALA A 32 3.96 -9.91 -23.48
N ARG A 33 3.92 -11.18 -23.90
CA ARG A 33 3.39 -11.60 -25.22
C ARG A 33 1.89 -11.89 -25.19
N ALA A 34 1.28 -11.94 -24.01
CA ALA A 34 -0.12 -12.25 -23.85
C ALA A 34 -1.00 -11.10 -24.40
N PRO A 35 -2.22 -11.39 -24.91
CA PRO A 35 -3.12 -10.38 -25.45
C PRO A 35 -3.42 -9.26 -24.46
N ALA A 36 -3.45 -8.01 -24.95
CA ALA A 36 -3.75 -6.82 -24.15
C ALA A 36 -5.10 -6.90 -23.40
N SER A 37 -6.04 -7.71 -23.88
CA SER A 37 -7.36 -7.93 -23.28
C SER A 37 -7.31 -8.65 -21.93
N LEU A 38 -6.20 -9.33 -21.61
CA LEU A 38 -6.01 -10.00 -20.32
C LEU A 38 -5.55 -9.03 -19.23
N TRP A 39 -5.20 -7.79 -19.57
CA TRP A 39 -4.62 -6.82 -18.64
C TRP A 39 -5.59 -5.67 -18.34
N THR A 40 -5.78 -5.40 -17.05
CA THR A 40 -6.56 -4.25 -16.60
C THR A 40 -5.72 -2.98 -16.72
N LYS A 41 -6.05 -2.08 -17.67
CA LYS A 41 -5.24 -0.87 -17.96
C LYS A 41 -4.90 0.00 -16.74
N PHE A 42 -5.81 0.11 -15.77
CA PHE A 42 -5.63 0.94 -14.58
C PHE A 42 -4.61 0.37 -13.57
N ALA A 43 -4.18 -0.87 -13.75
CA ALA A 43 -3.23 -1.57 -12.89
C ALA A 43 -1.84 -1.72 -13.53
N LEU A 44 -1.63 -1.21 -14.75
CA LEU A 44 -0.35 -1.38 -15.45
C LEU A 44 0.64 -0.26 -15.09
N ALA A 45 1.82 -0.66 -14.63
CA ALA A 45 2.94 0.24 -14.47
C ALA A 45 3.43 0.79 -15.81
N ASP A 46 4.09 1.95 -15.77
CA ASP A 46 4.57 2.68 -16.95
C ASP A 46 5.76 2.04 -17.66
N ASP A 47 6.41 1.05 -17.05
CA ASP A 47 7.56 0.31 -17.58
C ASP A 47 7.19 -1.07 -18.16
N GLY A 48 5.89 -1.36 -18.28
CA GLY A 48 5.35 -2.48 -19.05
C GLY A 48 5.18 -3.79 -18.27
N ILE A 49 4.44 -4.72 -18.89
CA ILE A 49 4.00 -5.99 -18.28
C ILE A 49 5.17 -6.82 -17.79
N LYS A 50 6.26 -6.92 -18.57
CA LYS A 50 7.44 -7.72 -18.17
C LYS A 50 8.01 -7.23 -16.84
N ALA A 51 8.26 -5.92 -16.72
CA ALA A 51 8.81 -5.33 -15.51
C ALA A 51 7.86 -5.49 -14.31
N GLN A 52 6.55 -5.36 -14.54
CA GLN A 52 5.53 -5.56 -13.53
C GLN A 52 5.49 -6.98 -12.99
N ILE A 53 5.35 -7.99 -13.84
CA ILE A 53 5.34 -9.40 -13.44
C ILE A 53 6.64 -9.77 -12.72
N SER A 54 7.77 -9.27 -13.20
CA SER A 54 9.04 -9.49 -12.52
C SER A 54 9.11 -8.87 -11.12
N ARG A 55 8.39 -7.78 -10.84
CA ARG A 55 8.30 -7.22 -9.48
C ARG A 55 7.34 -8.00 -8.61
N GLU A 56 6.18 -8.38 -9.13
CA GLU A 56 5.18 -9.16 -8.37
C GLU A 56 5.77 -10.52 -7.93
N LEU A 57 6.47 -11.24 -8.80
CA LEU A 57 7.16 -12.49 -8.45
C LEU A 57 8.33 -12.28 -7.47
N ARG A 58 9.03 -11.15 -7.55
CA ARG A 58 10.06 -10.82 -6.54
C ARG A 58 9.45 -10.45 -5.19
N GLY A 59 8.31 -9.78 -5.17
CA GLY A 59 7.52 -9.54 -3.96
C GLY A 59 7.08 -10.83 -3.31
N LEU A 60 6.61 -11.79 -4.13
CA LEU A 60 6.27 -13.14 -3.68
C LEU A 60 7.46 -13.84 -3.02
N ASN A 61 8.63 -13.82 -3.66
CA ASN A 61 9.86 -14.31 -3.05
C ASN A 61 10.19 -13.59 -1.75
N GLY A 62 10.00 -12.26 -1.69
CA GLY A 62 10.22 -11.45 -0.49
C GLY A 62 9.38 -11.90 0.69
N VAL A 63 8.09 -12.23 0.48
CA VAL A 63 7.22 -12.81 1.51
C VAL A 63 7.78 -14.13 2.02
N ILE A 64 8.10 -15.06 1.12
CA ILE A 64 8.62 -16.40 1.49
C ILE A 64 9.97 -16.26 2.23
N GLN A 65 10.84 -15.36 1.77
CA GLN A 65 12.13 -15.11 2.40
C GLN A 65 12.01 -14.53 3.80
N VAL A 66 11.14 -13.54 4.00
CA VAL A 66 10.97 -12.89 5.30
C VAL A 66 10.21 -13.78 6.28
N TYR A 67 9.03 -14.29 5.87
CA TYR A 67 8.11 -14.98 6.78
C TYR A 67 8.39 -16.48 6.88
N GLY A 68 8.92 -17.11 5.83
CA GLY A 68 9.23 -18.54 5.80
C GLY A 68 10.68 -18.86 6.14
N LEU A 69 11.64 -18.11 5.55
CA LEU A 69 13.07 -18.33 5.77
C LEU A 69 13.68 -17.42 6.86
N GLY A 70 12.89 -16.49 7.41
CA GLY A 70 13.30 -15.64 8.53
C GLY A 70 14.31 -14.54 8.17
N GLN A 71 14.41 -14.16 6.89
CA GLN A 71 15.22 -13.02 6.49
C GLN A 71 14.71 -11.71 7.12
N ALA A 72 15.62 -10.81 7.45
CA ALA A 72 15.25 -9.53 8.03
C ALA A 72 14.45 -8.69 7.01
N PRO A 73 13.25 -8.20 7.34
CA PRO A 73 12.51 -7.30 6.47
C PRO A 73 13.16 -5.91 6.46
N ARG A 74 12.78 -5.07 5.50
CA ARG A 74 13.26 -3.69 5.40
C ARG A 74 12.97 -2.87 6.68
N TYR A 75 11.82 -3.10 7.31
CA TYR A 75 11.42 -2.44 8.57
C TYR A 75 11.11 -3.45 9.67
N PRO A 76 12.11 -3.99 10.39
CA PRO A 76 11.88 -5.01 11.44
C PRO A 76 11.00 -4.57 12.61
N LEU A 77 10.80 -3.26 12.79
CA LEU A 77 9.90 -2.72 13.82
C LEU A 77 8.42 -2.75 13.40
N ILE A 78 8.13 -2.91 12.11
CA ILE A 78 6.78 -2.89 11.55
C ILE A 78 6.46 -4.26 10.94
N ASP A 79 7.41 -4.80 10.18
CA ASP A 79 7.28 -6.01 9.40
C ASP A 79 8.10 -7.18 9.96
N GLY A 80 7.78 -8.39 9.47
CA GLY A 80 8.44 -9.64 9.84
C GLY A 80 7.55 -10.59 10.64
N PRO A 81 8.05 -11.81 10.90
CA PRO A 81 7.32 -12.82 11.66
C PRO A 81 6.93 -12.35 13.06
N ILE A 82 5.84 -12.91 13.60
CA ILE A 82 5.44 -12.68 15.01
C ILE A 82 6.49 -13.26 15.96
N ASP A 83 6.94 -14.49 15.66
CA ASP A 83 7.93 -15.20 16.46
C ASP A 83 9.36 -14.82 16.07
N ALA A 84 10.27 -14.87 17.04
CA ALA A 84 11.69 -14.63 16.76
C ALA A 84 12.24 -15.69 15.80
N THR A 85 12.88 -15.25 14.70
CA THR A 85 13.51 -16.12 13.70
C THR A 85 14.42 -17.16 14.36
N GLY A 86 14.28 -18.42 13.94
CA GLY A 86 15.08 -19.55 14.44
C GLY A 86 14.65 -20.14 15.78
N SER A 87 13.62 -19.56 16.42
CA SER A 87 12.98 -20.16 17.59
C SER A 87 12.19 -21.42 17.23
N SER A 88 11.87 -22.27 18.21
CA SER A 88 11.00 -23.42 18.01
C SER A 88 9.58 -23.00 17.60
N GLN A 89 9.11 -21.84 18.11
CA GLN A 89 7.82 -21.26 17.77
C GLN A 89 7.79 -20.84 16.29
N PHE A 90 8.80 -20.08 15.84
CA PHE A 90 8.94 -19.71 14.44
C PHE A 90 8.91 -20.93 13.51
N ASN A 91 9.69 -21.98 13.83
CA ASN A 91 9.72 -23.20 13.02
C ASN A 91 8.35 -23.93 13.00
N ALA A 92 7.61 -23.91 14.10
CA ALA A 92 6.26 -24.47 14.17
C ALA A 92 5.28 -23.66 13.33
N THR A 93 5.28 -22.33 13.48
CA THR A 93 4.46 -21.39 12.70
C THR A 93 4.69 -21.56 11.20
N VAL A 94 5.93 -21.73 10.76
CA VAL A 94 6.26 -21.98 9.35
C VAL A 94 5.80 -23.36 8.88
N ALA A 95 5.89 -24.39 9.72
CA ALA A 95 5.36 -25.72 9.38
C ALA A 95 3.82 -25.69 9.26
N ASP A 96 3.13 -24.96 10.14
CA ASP A 96 1.69 -24.75 10.07
C ASP A 96 1.28 -23.98 8.80
N ALA A 97 2.06 -22.99 8.36
CA ALA A 97 1.83 -22.31 7.08
C ALA A 97 1.93 -23.25 5.88
N VAL A 98 2.90 -24.17 5.88
CA VAL A 98 3.02 -25.19 4.82
C VAL A 98 1.79 -26.10 4.80
N LEU A 99 1.35 -26.59 5.97
CA LEU A 99 0.13 -27.40 6.08
C LEU A 99 -1.13 -26.64 5.63
N LEU A 100 -1.22 -25.35 5.96
CA LEU A 100 -2.33 -24.50 5.54
C LEU A 100 -2.35 -24.28 4.02
N ALA A 101 -1.18 -24.09 3.41
CA ALA A 101 -1.06 -23.96 1.95
C ALA A 101 -1.43 -25.26 1.23
N GLU A 102 -1.01 -26.42 1.75
CA GLU A 102 -1.39 -27.74 1.21
C GLU A 102 -2.90 -27.98 1.31
N ALA A 103 -3.53 -27.57 2.43
CA ALA A 103 -4.97 -27.67 2.59
C ALA A 103 -5.77 -26.78 1.61
N SER A 104 -5.11 -25.81 0.98
CA SER A 104 -5.69 -24.83 0.05
C SER A 104 -5.28 -25.06 -1.40
N GLU A 105 -4.55 -26.14 -1.71
CA GLU A 105 -3.96 -26.38 -3.04
C GLU A 105 -4.96 -26.37 -4.21
N ASP A 106 -6.21 -26.76 -3.93
CA ASP A 106 -7.29 -26.80 -4.92
C ASP A 106 -8.16 -25.52 -4.92
N ASP A 107 -7.75 -24.41 -4.28
CA ASP A 107 -8.55 -23.18 -4.27
C ASP A 107 -8.64 -22.59 -5.70
N PRO A 108 -9.83 -22.59 -6.33
CA PRO A 108 -9.99 -22.06 -7.68
C PRO A 108 -9.74 -20.53 -7.75
N ALA A 109 -9.68 -19.84 -6.62
CA ALA A 109 -9.34 -18.42 -6.54
C ALA A 109 -7.85 -18.14 -6.75
N ILE A 110 -6.97 -19.14 -6.61
CA ILE A 110 -5.50 -18.98 -6.61
C ILE A 110 -4.91 -19.91 -7.69
N GLY A 111 -4.97 -19.46 -8.94
CA GLY A 111 -4.72 -20.32 -10.11
C GLY A 111 -3.35 -20.19 -10.79
N LEU A 112 -2.29 -19.72 -10.10
CA LEU A 112 -1.00 -19.44 -10.76
C LEU A 112 0.12 -20.45 -10.40
N ASP A 113 0.51 -20.53 -9.14
CA ASP A 113 1.57 -21.42 -8.64
C ASP A 113 1.40 -21.62 -7.12
N GLN A 114 1.71 -22.79 -6.60
CA GLN A 114 1.64 -23.12 -5.16
C GLN A 114 2.47 -22.18 -4.26
N SER A 115 3.50 -21.49 -4.79
CA SER A 115 4.23 -20.47 -4.00
C SER A 115 3.34 -19.31 -3.56
N LEU A 116 2.27 -18.99 -4.30
CA LEU A 116 1.31 -17.96 -3.94
C LEU A 116 0.48 -18.37 -2.72
N GLU A 117 -0.03 -19.61 -2.70
CA GLU A 117 -0.71 -20.18 -1.53
C GLU A 117 0.19 -20.17 -0.30
N LEU A 118 1.43 -20.60 -0.47
CA LEU A 118 2.41 -20.61 0.62
C LEU A 118 2.67 -19.20 1.16
N ALA A 119 2.79 -18.20 0.30
CA ALA A 119 2.97 -16.82 0.75
C ALA A 119 1.75 -16.27 1.48
N ILE A 120 0.54 -16.56 1.00
CA ILE A 120 -0.70 -16.17 1.69
C ILE A 120 -0.78 -16.85 3.06
N ALA A 121 -0.54 -18.15 3.14
CA ALA A 121 -0.53 -18.91 4.38
C ALA A 121 0.53 -18.38 5.37
N LEU A 122 1.73 -18.06 4.88
CA LEU A 122 2.79 -17.46 5.71
C LEU A 122 2.39 -16.09 6.28
N LEU A 123 1.66 -15.27 5.52
CA LEU A 123 1.14 -14.00 6.02
C LEU A 123 0.00 -14.21 7.02
N ASP A 124 -0.90 -15.16 6.77
CA ASP A 124 -2.05 -15.48 7.60
C ASP A 124 -1.63 -15.97 8.99
N VAL A 125 -0.74 -16.97 9.07
CA VAL A 125 -0.25 -17.48 10.37
C VAL A 125 0.57 -16.45 11.16
N ASN A 126 0.97 -15.34 10.52
CA ASN A 126 1.66 -14.21 11.15
C ASN A 126 0.72 -13.01 11.40
N ASP A 127 -0.59 -13.21 11.38
CA ASP A 127 -1.64 -12.19 11.56
C ASP A 127 -1.38 -10.93 10.70
N ARG A 128 -0.85 -11.09 9.49
CA ARG A 128 -0.62 -9.97 8.54
C ARG A 128 -1.86 -9.68 7.70
N ASP A 129 -3.03 -9.77 8.34
CA ASP A 129 -4.31 -9.38 7.76
C ASP A 129 -4.35 -7.89 7.42
N ASP A 130 -3.46 -7.08 8.00
CA ASP A 130 -3.34 -5.64 7.76
C ASP A 130 -3.10 -5.27 6.29
N ALA A 131 -2.56 -6.19 5.47
CA ALA A 131 -2.41 -6.03 4.03
C ALA A 131 -3.75 -6.05 3.25
N VAL A 132 -4.77 -6.71 3.80
CA VAL A 132 -6.07 -6.95 3.11
C VAL A 132 -7.30 -6.61 3.94
N ARG A 133 -7.11 -6.13 5.18
CA ARG A 133 -8.16 -5.92 6.20
C ARG A 133 -9.37 -5.12 5.71
N PHE A 134 -9.18 -4.23 4.74
CA PHE A 134 -10.23 -3.36 4.23
C PHE A 134 -10.77 -3.79 2.87
N GLU A 135 -10.32 -4.92 2.32
CA GLU A 135 -10.80 -5.42 1.05
C GLU A 135 -12.25 -5.97 1.14
N PRO A 136 -13.11 -5.73 0.12
CA PRO A 136 -12.85 -4.90 -1.05
C PRO A 136 -12.93 -3.40 -0.73
N LEU A 137 -11.80 -2.70 -0.75
CA LEU A 137 -11.65 -1.33 -0.22
C LEU A 137 -12.52 -0.36 -0.99
N ASP A 138 -12.42 -0.43 -2.32
CA ASP A 138 -13.10 0.53 -3.18
C ASP A 138 -14.61 0.28 -3.22
N LYS A 139 -15.05 -0.97 -3.12
CA LYS A 139 -16.50 -1.29 -3.08
C LYS A 139 -17.12 -0.90 -1.74
N THR A 140 -16.39 -1.04 -0.65
CA THR A 140 -16.92 -0.86 0.71
C THR A 140 -16.81 0.59 1.19
N TYR A 141 -15.67 1.25 0.96
CA TYR A 141 -15.38 2.55 1.56
C TYR A 141 -15.34 3.69 0.55
N ASN A 142 -14.84 3.46 -0.67
CA ASN A 142 -14.62 4.51 -1.66
C ASN A 142 -15.69 4.59 -2.77
N ALA A 143 -16.65 3.66 -2.80
CA ALA A 143 -17.56 3.48 -3.94
C ALA A 143 -18.33 4.77 -4.31
N ALA A 144 -18.82 5.50 -3.32
CA ALA A 144 -19.55 6.75 -3.55
C ALA A 144 -18.64 7.85 -4.15
N ALA A 145 -17.39 7.96 -3.67
CA ALA A 145 -16.42 8.90 -4.20
C ALA A 145 -15.99 8.53 -5.62
N PHE A 146 -15.80 7.24 -5.90
CA PHE A 146 -15.51 6.71 -7.24
C PHE A 146 -16.65 7.02 -8.21
N ALA A 147 -17.90 6.79 -7.81
CA ALA A 147 -19.07 7.13 -8.61
C ALA A 147 -19.12 8.63 -8.93
N ARG A 148 -18.84 9.49 -7.93
CA ARG A 148 -18.80 10.93 -8.14
C ARG A 148 -17.68 11.37 -9.08
N ALA A 149 -16.49 10.80 -8.94
CA ALA A 149 -15.31 11.16 -9.72
C ALA A 149 -15.54 11.05 -11.24
N ARG A 150 -16.34 10.07 -11.68
CA ARG A 150 -16.72 9.89 -13.09
C ARG A 150 -17.47 11.09 -13.70
N THR A 151 -18.10 11.91 -12.86
CA THR A 151 -18.90 13.07 -13.26
C THR A 151 -18.26 14.40 -12.83
N THR A 152 -17.09 14.36 -12.19
CA THR A 152 -16.40 15.55 -11.70
C THR A 152 -15.75 16.31 -12.86
N ASP A 153 -16.08 17.60 -12.97
CA ASP A 153 -15.34 18.53 -13.82
C ASP A 153 -14.07 19.00 -13.09
N TRP A 154 -12.98 18.27 -13.30
CA TRP A 154 -11.69 18.50 -12.63
C TRP A 154 -11.13 19.91 -12.87
N LYS A 155 -11.47 20.55 -14.00
CA LYS A 155 -10.96 21.89 -14.37
C LYS A 155 -11.51 23.02 -13.49
N ARG A 156 -12.59 22.78 -12.75
CA ARG A 156 -13.17 23.77 -11.82
C ARG A 156 -12.39 23.94 -10.54
N TYR A 157 -11.50 22.99 -10.24
CA TYR A 157 -10.79 22.93 -8.99
C TYR A 157 -9.33 23.27 -9.19
N ARG A 158 -8.76 24.02 -8.24
CA ARG A 158 -7.35 24.38 -8.25
C ARG A 158 -6.46 23.15 -8.06
N TYR A 159 -6.89 22.25 -7.20
CA TYR A 159 -6.20 21.00 -6.90
C TYR A 159 -7.10 19.80 -7.23
N THR A 160 -6.50 18.70 -7.70
CA THR A 160 -7.25 17.46 -7.98
C THR A 160 -7.72 16.76 -6.71
N ALA A 161 -6.95 16.89 -5.62
CA ALA A 161 -7.34 16.43 -4.30
C ALA A 161 -6.59 17.20 -3.21
N ILE A 162 -7.19 17.21 -2.02
CA ILE A 162 -6.50 17.47 -0.76
C ILE A 162 -5.99 16.13 -0.21
N ILE A 163 -4.70 16.02 0.08
CA ILE A 163 -4.05 14.85 0.63
C ILE A 163 -3.84 15.05 2.12
N VAL A 164 -4.30 14.11 2.94
CA VAL A 164 -4.05 14.11 4.38
C VAL A 164 -3.31 12.84 4.76
N THR A 165 -2.08 13.02 5.22
CA THR A 165 -1.23 11.91 5.68
C THR A 165 -1.49 11.60 7.15
N GLY A 166 -1.43 10.31 7.46
CA GLY A 166 -1.57 9.77 8.80
C GLY A 166 -0.42 10.19 9.72
N ILE A 167 -0.75 10.35 11.00
CA ILE A 167 0.20 10.60 12.09
C ILE A 167 -0.28 9.83 13.31
N GLY A 168 0.49 8.81 13.67
CA GLY A 168 0.11 7.85 14.70
C GLY A 168 -0.07 8.54 16.05
N PRO A 169 -0.99 8.07 16.90
CA PRO A 169 -0.98 8.45 18.30
C PRO A 169 0.28 7.93 18.99
N GLU A 170 0.60 8.47 20.17
CA GLU A 170 1.64 7.90 21.06
C GLU A 170 1.10 6.74 21.92
N SER A 171 -0.21 6.48 21.86
CA SER A 171 -0.92 5.56 22.76
C SER A 171 -1.92 4.71 22.00
N LEU A 172 -1.95 3.41 22.33
CA LEU A 172 -2.92 2.43 21.80
C LEU A 172 -4.38 2.78 22.10
N ALA A 173 -4.64 3.60 23.12
CA ALA A 173 -6.00 3.98 23.52
C ALA A 173 -6.55 5.20 22.76
N VAL A 174 -5.74 5.86 21.93
CA VAL A 174 -6.11 7.10 21.24
C VAL A 174 -6.42 6.81 19.77
N PRO A 175 -7.68 6.93 19.31
CA PRO A 175 -8.02 6.59 17.93
C PRO A 175 -7.40 7.52 16.88
N LEU A 176 -7.30 8.81 17.20
CA LEU A 176 -6.73 9.81 16.32
C LEU A 176 -5.88 10.77 17.14
N SER A 177 -4.61 10.92 16.74
CA SER A 177 -3.65 11.80 17.42
C SER A 177 -4.10 13.27 17.40
N ALA A 178 -3.60 14.09 18.32
CA ALA A 178 -3.88 15.52 18.31
C ALA A 178 -3.42 16.18 17.00
N ARG A 179 -2.26 15.77 16.48
CA ARG A 179 -1.75 16.22 15.18
C ARG A 179 -2.67 15.79 14.03
N GLY A 180 -3.15 14.54 14.03
CA GLY A 180 -4.12 14.04 13.05
C GLY A 180 -5.45 14.82 13.09
N LYS A 181 -5.96 15.16 14.28
CA LYS A 181 -7.15 16.03 14.42
C LYS A 181 -6.93 17.41 13.79
N THR A 182 -5.74 17.99 13.96
CA THR A 182 -5.38 19.28 13.36
C THR A 182 -5.32 19.18 11.84
N ASN A 183 -4.68 18.15 11.29
CA ASN A 183 -4.62 17.90 9.84
C ASN A 183 -6.02 17.80 9.23
N VAL A 184 -6.89 16.99 9.84
CA VAL A 184 -8.29 16.81 9.41
C VAL A 184 -9.06 18.14 9.44
N ARG A 185 -8.86 18.97 10.47
CA ARG A 185 -9.50 20.30 10.56
C ARG A 185 -9.05 21.23 9.43
N MET A 186 -7.76 21.27 9.14
CA MET A 186 -7.20 22.08 8.06
C MET A 186 -7.72 21.60 6.70
N ALA A 187 -7.79 20.28 6.48
CA ALA A 187 -8.36 19.69 5.28
C ALA A 187 -9.84 20.02 5.10
N ALA A 188 -10.63 19.95 6.18
CA ALA A 188 -12.02 20.38 6.14
C ALA A 188 -12.18 21.85 5.75
N SER A 189 -11.30 22.74 6.25
CA SER A 189 -11.28 24.16 5.87
C SER A 189 -11.02 24.33 4.37
N ARG A 190 -9.96 23.72 3.84
CA ARG A 190 -9.61 23.81 2.42
C ARG A 190 -10.67 23.18 1.51
N PHE A 191 -11.31 22.11 1.98
CA PHE A 191 -12.43 21.51 1.28
C PHE A 191 -13.64 22.46 1.23
N ALA A 192 -13.96 23.14 2.33
CA ALA A 192 -15.03 24.13 2.40
C ALA A 192 -14.75 25.37 1.52
N ASP A 193 -13.47 25.76 1.38
CA ASP A 193 -13.02 26.81 0.47
C ASP A 193 -13.16 26.42 -1.03
N GLY A 194 -13.47 25.15 -1.33
CA GLY A 194 -13.65 24.66 -2.69
C GLY A 194 -12.33 24.39 -3.42
N GLU A 195 -11.21 24.25 -2.71
CA GLU A 195 -9.87 24.10 -3.31
C GLU A 195 -9.70 22.80 -4.11
N ALA A 196 -10.43 21.73 -3.73
CA ALA A 196 -10.39 20.43 -4.39
C ALA A 196 -11.74 19.71 -4.35
N PRO A 197 -12.03 18.80 -5.31
CA PRO A 197 -13.26 18.03 -5.31
C PRO A 197 -13.27 16.91 -4.28
N PHE A 198 -12.09 16.39 -3.89
CA PHE A 198 -11.95 15.23 -3.00
C PHE A 198 -10.91 15.47 -1.90
N VAL A 199 -11.08 14.78 -0.77
CA VAL A 199 -10.06 14.61 0.27
C VAL A 199 -9.63 13.14 0.29
N ILE A 200 -8.34 12.89 0.09
CA ILE A 200 -7.74 11.56 0.16
C ILE A 200 -6.98 11.43 1.48
N LEU A 201 -7.36 10.43 2.27
CA LEU A 201 -6.82 10.13 3.57
C LEU A 201 -5.92 8.89 3.45
N SER A 202 -4.65 9.00 3.79
CA SER A 202 -3.70 7.89 3.71
C SER A 202 -3.07 7.66 5.08
N GLY A 203 -2.96 6.40 5.51
CA GLY A 203 -2.34 6.02 6.78
C GLY A 203 -2.90 4.74 7.39
N ALA A 204 -1.99 3.84 7.75
CA ALA A 204 -2.24 2.54 8.39
C ALA A 204 -2.26 2.64 9.93
N SER A 205 -2.07 1.52 10.62
CA SER A 205 -1.99 1.42 12.10
C SER A 205 -0.61 0.96 12.58
N VAL A 206 0.45 1.66 12.15
CA VAL A 206 1.84 1.23 12.42
C VAL A 206 2.48 1.84 13.67
N HIS A 207 1.94 2.95 14.17
CA HIS A 207 2.50 3.62 15.33
C HIS A 207 1.41 4.02 16.34
N PRO A 208 1.43 3.46 17.56
CA PRO A 208 2.29 2.36 18.01
C PRO A 208 1.89 1.02 17.35
N LYS A 209 2.84 0.07 17.25
CA LYS A 209 2.56 -1.29 16.80
C LYS A 209 1.47 -1.92 17.68
N GLY A 210 0.51 -2.60 17.05
CA GLY A 210 -0.64 -3.20 17.74
C GLY A 210 -1.82 -2.25 17.96
N SER A 211 -1.80 -1.04 17.39
CA SER A 211 -2.97 -0.16 17.40
C SER A 211 -4.13 -0.79 16.63
N GLY A 212 -5.30 -0.89 17.28
CA GLY A 212 -6.55 -1.25 16.60
C GLY A 212 -7.16 -0.13 15.76
N PHE A 213 -6.56 1.06 15.77
CA PHE A 213 -7.04 2.24 15.07
C PHE A 213 -6.20 2.52 13.83
N VAL A 214 -6.83 2.41 12.66
CA VAL A 214 -6.25 2.75 11.36
C VAL A 214 -6.49 4.23 11.06
N GLU A 215 -5.42 4.96 10.79
CA GLU A 215 -5.44 6.42 10.71
C GLU A 215 -6.42 6.94 9.65
N ALA A 216 -6.41 6.37 8.44
CA ALA A 216 -7.30 6.79 7.36
C ALA A 216 -8.79 6.63 7.74
N ILE A 217 -9.13 5.58 8.50
CA ILE A 217 -10.49 5.31 8.97
C ILE A 217 -10.92 6.34 10.02
N GLU A 218 -10.06 6.63 10.99
CA GLU A 218 -10.36 7.58 12.06
C GLU A 218 -10.40 9.02 11.55
N MET A 219 -9.54 9.37 10.59
CA MET A 219 -9.60 10.64 9.86
C MET A 219 -10.92 10.77 9.08
N ARG A 220 -11.38 9.72 8.39
CA ARG A 220 -12.67 9.73 7.66
C ARG A 220 -13.84 9.96 8.60
N LYS A 221 -13.88 9.24 9.72
CA LYS A 221 -14.90 9.42 10.76
C LYS A 221 -14.91 10.86 11.27
N ALA A 222 -13.74 11.45 11.49
CA ALA A 222 -13.62 12.83 11.96
C ALA A 222 -14.09 13.86 10.92
N LEU A 223 -13.71 13.73 9.64
CA LEU A 223 -14.18 14.61 8.55
C LEU A 223 -15.71 14.62 8.45
N ILE A 224 -16.33 13.44 8.44
CA ILE A 224 -17.78 13.31 8.31
C ILE A 224 -18.48 13.86 9.56
N LYS A 225 -18.14 13.32 10.75
CA LYS A 225 -18.91 13.59 11.98
C LYS A 225 -18.71 15.00 12.53
N ARG A 226 -17.52 15.57 12.37
CA ARG A 226 -17.17 16.87 13.01
C ARG A 226 -17.24 18.04 12.06
N PHE A 227 -17.00 17.81 10.77
CA PHE A 227 -16.89 18.88 9.78
C PHE A 227 -17.89 18.75 8.64
N GLY A 228 -18.73 17.71 8.62
CA GLY A 228 -19.79 17.57 7.64
C GLY A 228 -19.30 17.34 6.21
N VAL A 229 -18.04 16.91 6.01
CA VAL A 229 -17.54 16.58 4.67
C VAL A 229 -18.30 15.35 4.16
N PRO A 230 -18.94 15.43 2.98
CA PRO A 230 -19.73 14.32 2.46
C PRO A 230 -18.87 13.07 2.19
N ALA A 231 -19.42 11.88 2.49
CA ALA A 231 -18.71 10.62 2.29
C ALA A 231 -18.36 10.35 0.81
N ASP A 232 -19.15 10.86 -0.13
CA ASP A 232 -18.89 10.78 -1.57
C ASP A 232 -17.79 11.76 -2.05
N ARG A 233 -17.13 12.45 -1.12
CA ARG A 233 -16.00 13.37 -1.35
C ARG A 233 -14.73 12.91 -0.64
N ILE A 234 -14.77 11.78 0.06
CA ILE A 234 -13.65 11.26 0.84
C ILE A 234 -13.22 9.92 0.26
N ILE A 235 -11.92 9.76 0.04
CA ILE A 235 -11.29 8.51 -0.37
C ILE A 235 -10.29 8.12 0.72
N ILE A 236 -10.22 6.84 1.05
CA ILE A 236 -9.26 6.31 2.02
C ILE A 236 -8.26 5.36 1.36
N ASP A 237 -7.04 5.40 1.89
CA ASP A 237 -5.96 4.43 1.71
C ASP A 237 -5.48 3.99 3.12
N PRO A 238 -5.96 2.85 3.62
CA PRO A 238 -5.66 2.40 4.98
C PRO A 238 -4.34 1.61 5.11
N TYR A 239 -3.51 1.57 4.07
CA TYR A 239 -2.38 0.65 3.98
C TYR A 239 -0.99 1.32 4.05
N ALA A 240 -0.92 2.65 3.89
CA ALA A 240 0.35 3.35 3.92
C ALA A 240 1.02 3.33 5.31
N ARG A 241 2.20 2.72 5.39
CA ARG A 241 3.01 2.57 6.62
C ARG A 241 4.09 3.65 6.82
N HIS A 242 4.35 4.46 5.79
CA HIS A 242 5.41 5.48 5.78
C HIS A 242 4.99 6.72 5.00
N THR A 243 5.66 7.86 5.21
CA THR A 243 5.42 9.08 4.42
C THR A 243 5.62 8.85 2.91
N THR A 244 6.60 8.01 2.53
CA THR A 244 6.86 7.61 1.14
C THR A 244 5.70 6.82 0.55
N THR A 245 5.23 5.80 1.26
CA THR A 245 4.08 4.97 0.85
C THR A 245 2.75 5.73 0.90
N ASN A 246 2.62 6.76 1.76
CA ASN A 246 1.46 7.66 1.76
C ASN A 246 1.31 8.33 0.39
N LEU A 247 2.35 9.02 -0.10
CA LEU A 247 2.27 9.75 -1.38
C LEU A 247 2.16 8.81 -2.59
N ARG A 248 2.82 7.64 -2.53
CA ARG A 248 2.67 6.57 -3.54
C ARG A 248 1.21 6.11 -3.62
N ASN A 249 0.64 5.66 -2.50
CA ASN A 249 -0.71 5.08 -2.48
C ASN A 249 -1.78 6.12 -2.82
N VAL A 250 -1.63 7.36 -2.36
CA VAL A 250 -2.51 8.47 -2.77
C VAL A 250 -2.49 8.65 -4.28
N THR A 251 -1.32 8.56 -4.91
CA THR A 251 -1.23 8.62 -6.37
C THR A 251 -1.96 7.45 -7.03
N ARG A 252 -1.84 6.22 -6.50
CA ARG A 252 -2.62 5.07 -6.98
C ARG A 252 -4.13 5.33 -6.83
N ARG A 253 -4.59 5.93 -5.74
CA ARG A 253 -6.00 6.31 -5.55
C ARG A 253 -6.47 7.37 -6.55
N LEU A 254 -5.64 8.38 -6.84
CA LEU A 254 -5.92 9.39 -7.87
C LEU A 254 -6.09 8.75 -9.26
N ILE A 255 -5.23 7.79 -9.61
CA ILE A 255 -5.34 7.06 -10.87
C ILE A 255 -6.61 6.21 -10.91
N ALA A 256 -6.94 5.51 -9.82
CA ALA A 256 -8.11 4.65 -9.72
C ALA A 256 -9.44 5.41 -9.92
N ILE A 257 -9.49 6.69 -9.50
CA ILE A 257 -10.67 7.55 -9.72
C ILE A 257 -10.63 8.34 -11.04
N GLY A 258 -9.58 8.17 -11.86
CA GLY A 258 -9.41 8.88 -13.13
C GLY A 258 -9.07 10.37 -12.98
N ALA A 259 -8.42 10.77 -11.89
CA ALA A 259 -7.98 12.15 -11.69
C ALA A 259 -6.82 12.51 -12.64
N PRO A 260 -6.77 13.75 -13.16
CA PRO A 260 -5.70 14.18 -14.06
C PRO A 260 -4.38 14.37 -13.30
N LEU A 261 -3.32 13.65 -13.69
CA LEU A 261 -2.03 13.69 -12.98
C LEU A 261 -1.15 14.91 -13.32
N ASP A 262 -1.48 15.65 -14.38
CA ASP A 262 -0.80 16.88 -14.78
C ASP A 262 -1.17 18.09 -13.88
N HIS A 263 -2.20 17.93 -13.04
CA HIS A 263 -2.66 18.96 -12.10
C HIS A 263 -2.08 18.74 -10.69
N ASP A 264 -1.85 19.85 -9.98
CA ASP A 264 -1.34 19.79 -8.60
C ASP A 264 -2.40 19.21 -7.64
N THR A 265 -1.93 18.59 -6.57
CA THR A 265 -2.68 18.27 -5.34
C THR A 265 -2.18 19.16 -4.19
N LEU A 266 -2.96 19.22 -3.10
CA LEU A 266 -2.59 19.94 -1.89
C LEU A 266 -2.35 18.96 -0.75
N ILE A 267 -1.09 18.78 -0.32
CA ILE A 267 -0.77 18.04 0.91
C ILE A 267 -1.05 18.93 2.11
N ILE A 268 -1.76 18.39 3.08
CA ILE A 268 -2.01 18.97 4.40
C ILE A 268 -1.45 18.04 5.47
N THR A 269 -0.44 18.51 6.19
CA THR A 269 0.14 17.77 7.31
C THR A 269 0.74 18.69 8.38
N ASN A 270 1.28 18.12 9.44
CA ASN A 270 1.96 18.83 10.52
C ASN A 270 3.29 19.45 10.03
N ALA A 271 3.80 20.46 10.74
CA ALA A 271 4.97 21.21 10.31
C ALA A 271 6.26 20.39 10.17
N GLU A 272 6.44 19.38 11.01
CA GLU A 272 7.61 18.49 10.98
C GLU A 272 7.57 17.58 9.75
N GLN A 273 6.44 16.91 9.50
CA GLN A 273 6.28 16.06 8.31
C GLN A 273 6.28 16.89 7.02
N SER A 274 5.74 18.12 7.05
CA SER A 274 5.80 19.05 5.93
C SER A 274 7.23 19.43 5.57
N LYS A 275 8.03 19.83 6.58
CA LYS A 275 9.47 20.10 6.42
C LYS A 275 10.24 18.88 5.93
N TYR A 276 9.86 17.68 6.38
CA TYR A 276 10.46 16.45 5.92
C TYR A 276 10.15 16.17 4.44
N ILE A 277 8.90 16.31 4.00
CA ILE A 277 8.49 16.04 2.61
C ILE A 277 9.20 16.95 1.61
N GLU A 278 9.46 18.22 1.94
CA GLU A 278 10.22 19.14 1.05
C GLU A 278 11.73 18.89 1.04
N SER A 279 12.23 18.00 1.92
CA SER A 279 13.67 17.87 2.16
C SER A 279 14.36 16.98 1.13
N PRO A 280 15.67 17.18 0.85
CA PRO A 280 16.44 16.28 0.01
C PRO A 280 16.46 14.83 0.54
N GLU A 281 16.40 14.65 1.86
CA GLU A 281 16.38 13.34 2.51
C GLU A 281 15.12 12.55 2.15
N PHE A 282 13.98 13.21 1.97
CA PHE A 282 12.76 12.54 1.49
C PHE A 282 12.94 11.97 0.07
N LYS A 283 13.60 12.73 -0.81
CA LYS A 283 13.94 12.26 -2.17
C LYS A 283 14.88 11.05 -2.12
N VAL A 284 15.93 11.11 -1.30
CA VAL A 284 16.85 9.97 -1.12
C VAL A 284 16.08 8.75 -0.61
N ARG A 285 15.20 8.93 0.36
CA ARG A 285 14.38 7.85 0.91
C ARG A 285 13.44 7.25 -0.13
N ASN A 286 12.79 8.06 -0.98
CA ASN A 286 11.97 7.55 -2.08
C ASN A 286 12.79 6.65 -3.03
N GLN A 287 14.00 7.07 -3.38
CA GLN A 287 14.87 6.25 -4.24
C GLN A 287 15.30 4.95 -3.58
N THR A 288 15.65 4.99 -2.29
CA THR A 288 16.03 3.79 -1.53
C THR A 288 14.87 2.83 -1.31
N GLU A 289 13.68 3.34 -1.01
CA GLU A 289 12.52 2.52 -0.63
C GLU A 289 11.70 2.09 -1.84
N LEU A 290 11.39 3.00 -2.75
CA LEU A 290 10.50 2.75 -3.89
C LEU A 290 11.26 2.54 -5.20
N GLY A 291 12.50 3.03 -5.31
CA GLY A 291 13.24 3.07 -6.57
C GLY A 291 12.77 4.17 -7.53
N TYR A 292 11.87 5.05 -7.07
CA TYR A 292 11.32 6.17 -7.83
C TYR A 292 10.74 7.23 -6.90
N ASP A 293 10.53 8.44 -7.42
CA ASP A 293 9.75 9.46 -6.72
C ASP A 293 8.25 9.28 -6.99
N PRO A 294 7.37 9.24 -5.97
CA PRO A 294 5.93 9.03 -6.16
C PRO A 294 5.25 10.22 -6.85
N GLY A 295 5.94 11.35 -6.91
CA GLY A 295 5.55 12.57 -7.60
C GLY A 295 6.56 13.68 -7.32
N THR A 296 6.29 14.86 -7.86
CA THR A 296 7.12 16.04 -7.63
C THR A 296 6.55 16.86 -6.49
N VAL A 297 7.32 17.00 -5.40
CA VAL A 297 7.00 17.94 -4.31
C VAL A 297 7.29 19.36 -4.81
N GLY A 298 6.25 20.19 -4.78
CA GLY A 298 6.29 21.59 -5.19
C GLY A 298 6.54 22.53 -4.02
N ALA A 299 6.20 23.81 -4.22
CA ALA A 299 6.39 24.84 -3.21
C ALA A 299 5.59 24.54 -1.92
N ARG A 300 6.24 24.75 -0.77
CA ARG A 300 5.57 24.84 0.52
C ARG A 300 4.81 26.16 0.61
N LEU A 301 3.49 26.08 0.79
CA LEU A 301 2.58 27.23 0.83
C LEU A 301 2.46 27.80 2.25
N SER A 302 2.63 26.96 3.26
CA SER A 302 2.68 27.31 4.68
C SER A 302 3.40 26.21 5.45
N SER A 303 3.60 26.37 6.76
CA SER A 303 4.17 25.29 7.58
C SER A 303 3.42 23.96 7.45
N PHE A 304 2.15 23.96 7.04
CA PHE A 304 1.30 22.78 7.01
C PHE A 304 0.91 22.32 5.61
N GLU A 305 1.29 23.07 4.57
CA GLU A 305 0.75 22.89 3.22
C GLU A 305 1.84 22.84 2.16
N LEU A 306 1.80 21.81 1.31
CA LEU A 306 2.71 21.63 0.19
C LEU A 306 1.93 21.33 -1.09
N ARG A 307 2.43 21.82 -2.23
CA ARG A 307 1.96 21.31 -3.52
C ARG A 307 2.62 19.97 -3.82
N PHE A 308 1.88 19.08 -4.47
CA PHE A 308 2.40 17.81 -4.94
C PHE A 308 1.81 17.46 -6.30
N ARG A 309 2.66 17.16 -7.28
CA ARG A 309 2.23 16.66 -8.59
C ARG A 309 2.44 15.16 -8.64
N PRO A 310 1.38 14.34 -8.69
CA PRO A 310 1.48 12.89 -8.67
C PRO A 310 2.19 12.36 -9.91
N SER A 311 2.84 11.20 -9.80
CA SER A 311 3.49 10.51 -10.92
C SER A 311 2.95 9.09 -11.11
N SER A 312 2.70 8.72 -12.37
CA SER A 312 2.25 7.37 -12.74
C SER A 312 3.26 6.28 -12.37
N THR A 313 4.52 6.62 -12.13
CA THR A 313 5.53 5.70 -11.57
C THR A 313 5.09 5.04 -10.27
N SER A 314 4.19 5.68 -9.51
CA SER A 314 3.59 5.10 -8.30
C SER A 314 2.76 3.83 -8.54
N LEU A 315 2.42 3.49 -9.79
CA LEU A 315 1.80 2.20 -10.13
C LEU A 315 2.79 1.03 -10.09
N ARG A 316 4.10 1.29 -10.02
CA ARG A 316 5.10 0.24 -9.83
C ARG A 316 4.97 -0.30 -8.41
N VAL A 317 4.65 -1.59 -8.30
CA VAL A 317 4.69 -2.36 -7.04
C VAL A 317 6.11 -2.31 -6.48
N ASP A 318 6.26 -2.18 -5.16
CA ASP A 318 7.54 -2.30 -4.46
C ASP A 318 7.80 -3.78 -4.11
N PRO A 319 8.69 -4.48 -4.82
CA PRO A 319 8.93 -5.90 -4.59
C PRO A 319 9.65 -6.20 -3.27
N ALA A 320 10.14 -5.19 -2.55
CA ALA A 320 10.81 -5.38 -1.26
C ALA A 320 9.96 -4.87 -0.07
N ASP A 321 8.72 -4.44 -0.34
CA ASP A 321 7.66 -4.30 0.64
C ASP A 321 6.67 -5.47 0.47
N PRO A 322 6.72 -6.50 1.34
CA PRO A 322 5.86 -7.69 1.20
C PRO A 322 4.36 -7.40 1.35
N LEU A 323 3.98 -6.19 1.78
CA LEU A 323 2.61 -5.79 2.07
C LEU A 323 2.25 -4.49 1.33
N ASP A 324 2.88 -4.26 0.17
CA ASP A 324 2.45 -3.25 -0.77
C ASP A 324 1.10 -3.67 -1.40
N PRO A 325 -0.01 -2.91 -1.21
CA PRO A 325 -1.35 -3.29 -1.68
C PRO A 325 -1.60 -3.06 -3.18
#